data_AF-A0A821RR51-F1
#
_entry.id   AF-A0A821RR51-F1
#
_cell.length_a   1.000
_cell.length_b   1.000
_cell.length_c   1.000
_cell.angle_alpha   90.00
_cell.angle_beta   90.00
_cell.angle_gamma   90.00
#
_symmetry.space_group_name_H-M   'P 1'
#
loop_
_entity.id
_entity.type
_entity.pdbx_description
1 polymer ?
#
loop_
_entity_poly.entity_id
_entity_poly.type
_entity_poly.pdbx_seq_one_letter_code
_entity_poly.pdbx_strand_id
1 'polypeptide(L)'
;MGAYWMNKCAQAAKNFDHEAAKEVKDQFRKSFESFDAALLHSKLGRLMSYYAQFYAPVVNGVRQEFYQQKRQSYQKAFDYFHRGLKLIENRPDLSDIYRTLSWELSNTYFTMATSLQDYAPLITMSQDDIEKEIIDCMTRALKHLYIELNTPSSHHYTLAKYRATTIHHRLA
;
A
#
# COMPACT_ATOMS: atom_id res chain seq x y z
N MET A 1 3.08 -16.06 -9.34
CA MET A 1 3.41 -15.85 -10.77
C MET A 1 3.90 -17.10 -11.52
N GLY A 2 5.03 -17.74 -11.16
CA GLY A 2 5.61 -18.82 -11.98
C GLY A 2 4.72 -20.04 -12.21
N ALA A 3 4.12 -20.62 -11.16
CA ALA A 3 3.22 -21.77 -11.27
C ALA A 3 1.96 -21.49 -12.11
N TYR A 4 1.44 -20.26 -12.05
CA TYR A 4 0.28 -19.84 -12.84
C TYR A 4 0.56 -19.93 -14.35
N TRP A 5 1.70 -19.37 -14.79
CA TRP A 5 2.07 -19.36 -16.20
C TRP A 5 2.53 -20.73 -16.70
N MET A 6 3.19 -21.55 -15.86
CA MET A 6 3.50 -22.94 -16.20
C MET A 6 2.23 -23.75 -16.50
N ASN A 7 1.18 -23.60 -15.69
CA ASN A 7 -0.10 -24.27 -15.93
C ASN A 7 -0.79 -23.79 -17.22
N LYS A 8 -0.76 -22.48 -17.52
CA LYS A 8 -1.31 -21.92 -18.76
C LYS A 8 -0.56 -22.42 -20.00
N CYS A 9 0.77 -22.45 -19.96
CA CYS A 9 1.59 -23.01 -21.03
C CYS A 9 1.31 -24.50 -21.24
N ALA A 10 1.18 -25.28 -20.16
CA ALA A 10 0.86 -26.70 -20.26
C ALA A 10 -0.52 -26.96 -20.88
N GLN A 11 -1.51 -26.09 -20.61
CA GLN A 11 -2.84 -26.17 -21.23
C GLN A 11 -2.79 -25.86 -22.73
N ALA A 12 -2.08 -24.79 -23.13
CA ALA A 12 -1.93 -24.44 -24.55
C ALA A 12 -1.19 -25.53 -25.33
N ALA A 13 -0.13 -26.12 -24.74
CA ALA A 13 0.63 -27.19 -25.35
C ALA A 13 -0.19 -28.48 -25.54
N LYS A 14 -1.06 -28.83 -24.58
CA LYS A 14 -1.96 -30.00 -24.67
C LYS A 14 -2.93 -29.92 -25.85
N ASN A 15 -3.30 -28.71 -26.25
CA ASN A 15 -4.27 -28.49 -27.33
C ASN A 15 -3.60 -28.41 -28.71
N PHE A 16 -2.26 -28.49 -28.81
CA PHE A 16 -1.48 -28.25 -30.04
C PHE A 16 -1.86 -26.95 -30.76
N ASP A 17 -2.34 -25.97 -29.99
CA ASP A 17 -2.89 -24.74 -30.52
C ASP A 17 -1.82 -23.64 -30.53
N HIS A 18 -1.28 -23.37 -31.72
CA HIS A 18 -0.25 -22.36 -31.92
C HIS A 18 -0.77 -20.94 -31.64
N GLU A 19 -2.06 -20.67 -31.84
CA GLU A 19 -2.66 -19.38 -31.57
C GLU A 19 -2.79 -19.16 -30.06
N ALA A 20 -3.29 -20.16 -29.34
CA ALA A 20 -3.32 -20.14 -27.87
C ALA A 20 -1.92 -19.99 -27.26
N ALA A 21 -0.90 -20.64 -27.82
CA ALA A 21 0.48 -20.51 -27.34
C ALA A 21 1.03 -19.07 -27.52
N LYS A 22 0.71 -18.43 -28.65
CA LYS A 22 1.06 -17.02 -28.90
C LYS A 22 0.34 -16.09 -27.93
N GLU A 23 -0.95 -16.31 -27.70
CA GLU A 23 -1.73 -15.53 -26.75
C GLU A 23 -1.15 -15.62 -25.33
N VAL A 24 -0.85 -16.83 -24.85
CA VAL A 24 -0.24 -17.03 -23.52
C VAL A 24 1.08 -16.27 -23.38
N LYS A 25 1.92 -16.29 -24.42
CA LYS A 25 3.19 -15.53 -24.43
C LYS A 25 2.95 -14.02 -24.33
N ASP A 26 1.98 -13.48 -25.07
CA ASP A 26 1.66 -12.06 -25.03
C ASP A 26 1.05 -11.63 -23.69
N GLN A 27 0.17 -12.45 -23.11
CA GLN A 27 -0.39 -12.19 -21.79
C GLN A 27 0.69 -12.25 -20.68
N PHE A 28 1.63 -13.20 -20.78
CA PHE A 28 2.77 -13.29 -19.87
C PHE A 28 3.65 -12.03 -19.93
N ARG A 29 4.00 -11.56 -21.13
CA ARG A 29 4.76 -10.32 -21.31
C ARG A 29 4.05 -9.12 -20.65
N LYS A 30 2.75 -8.96 -20.91
CA LYS A 30 1.95 -7.90 -20.27
C LYS A 30 1.89 -8.04 -18.75
N SER A 31 1.92 -9.27 -18.22
CA SER A 31 2.02 -9.52 -16.77
C SER A 31 3.32 -9.01 -16.20
N PHE A 32 4.42 -9.36 -16.86
CA PHE A 32 5.76 -8.97 -16.45
C PHE A 32 5.94 -7.46 -16.47
N GLU A 33 5.46 -6.77 -17.50
CA GLU A 33 5.47 -5.30 -17.57
C GLU A 33 4.66 -4.66 -16.43
N SER A 34 3.48 -5.22 -16.12
CA SER A 34 2.65 -4.73 -15.02
C SER A 34 3.31 -4.97 -13.66
N PHE A 35 3.97 -6.12 -13.49
CA PHE A 35 4.75 -6.48 -12.30
C PHE A 35 5.88 -5.48 -12.06
N ASP A 36 6.71 -5.23 -13.07
CA ASP A 36 7.87 -4.33 -12.95
C ASP A 36 7.43 -2.90 -12.62
N ALA A 37 6.38 -2.41 -13.29
CA ALA A 37 5.83 -1.09 -13.03
C ALA A 37 5.22 -0.98 -11.62
N ALA A 38 4.50 -2.02 -11.16
CA ALA A 38 3.97 -2.05 -9.79
C ALA A 38 5.08 -2.09 -8.74
N LEU A 39 6.16 -2.84 -8.98
CA LEU A 39 7.32 -2.92 -8.11
C LEU A 39 8.05 -1.57 -8.03
N LEU A 40 8.22 -0.88 -9.15
CA LEU A 40 8.77 0.48 -9.18
C LEU A 40 7.93 1.44 -8.33
N HIS A 41 6.60 1.38 -8.49
CA HIS A 41 5.68 2.18 -7.69
C HIS A 41 5.74 1.86 -6.19
N SER A 42 5.86 0.59 -5.79
CA SER A 42 6.09 0.22 -4.38
C SER A 42 7.39 0.83 -3.84
N LYS A 43 8.49 0.73 -4.59
CA LYS A 43 9.78 1.32 -4.19
C LYS A 43 9.69 2.83 -4.01
N LEU A 44 9.04 3.54 -4.94
CA LEU A 44 8.82 4.98 -4.85
C LEU A 44 7.91 5.36 -3.68
N GLY A 45 6.84 4.59 -3.45
CA GLY A 45 5.94 4.81 -2.31
C GLY A 45 6.64 4.67 -0.96
N ARG A 46 7.47 3.64 -0.80
CA ARG A 46 8.29 3.43 0.40
C ARG A 46 9.32 4.52 0.58
N LEU A 47 10.03 4.90 -0.50
CA LEU A 47 11.00 5.98 -0.47
C LEU A 47 10.37 7.28 0.03
N MET A 48 9.21 7.65 -0.52
CA MET A 48 8.48 8.84 -0.08
C MET A 48 8.02 8.75 1.38
N SER A 49 7.61 7.56 1.83
CA SER A 49 7.25 7.30 3.24
C SER A 49 8.45 7.48 4.18
N TYR A 50 9.66 7.07 3.77
CA TYR A 50 10.89 7.32 4.52
C TYR A 50 11.30 8.79 4.48
N TYR A 51 11.17 9.45 3.32
CA TYR A 51 11.42 10.90 3.20
C TYR A 51 10.57 11.71 4.18
N ALA A 52 9.30 11.33 4.38
CA ALA A 52 8.41 11.94 5.35
C ALA A 52 8.97 11.90 6.79
N GLN A 53 9.72 10.85 7.15
CA GLN A 53 10.27 10.70 8.50
C GLN A 53 11.40 11.69 8.80
N PHE A 54 12.12 12.17 7.76
CA PHE A 54 13.17 13.19 7.94
C PHE A 54 12.61 14.58 8.27
N TYR A 55 11.34 14.84 7.95
CA TYR A 55 10.63 16.06 8.36
C TYR A 55 10.06 15.97 9.77
N ALA A 56 10.72 15.23 10.68
CA ALA A 56 10.33 15.13 12.08
C ALA A 56 11.46 15.58 13.03
N PRO A 57 11.96 16.83 12.89
CA PRO A 57 13.02 17.33 13.75
C PRO A 57 12.60 17.33 15.22
N VAL A 58 13.55 16.98 16.07
CA VAL A 58 13.47 17.17 17.52
C VAL A 58 14.31 18.40 17.84
N VAL A 59 13.67 19.46 18.34
CA VAL A 59 14.33 20.70 18.73
C VAL A 59 14.30 20.79 20.25
N ASN A 60 15.46 20.91 20.89
CA ASN A 60 15.60 20.96 22.35
C ASN A 60 14.93 19.77 23.07
N GLY A 61 15.00 18.57 22.48
CA GLY A 61 14.36 17.37 23.03
C GLY A 61 12.84 17.28 22.80
N VAL A 62 12.22 18.31 22.21
CA VAL A 62 10.79 18.35 21.91
C VAL A 62 10.57 18.08 20.43
N ARG A 63 9.79 17.03 20.14
CA ARG A 63 9.36 16.72 18.78
C ARG A 63 8.37 17.76 18.30
N GLN A 64 8.64 18.30 17.12
CA GLN A 64 7.88 19.40 16.55
C GLN A 64 6.56 18.92 15.91
N GLU A 65 5.67 19.88 15.65
CA GLU A 65 4.38 19.65 14.98
C GLU A 65 4.55 18.99 13.59
N PHE A 66 3.47 18.41 13.09
CA PHE A 66 3.41 17.75 11.80
C PHE A 66 3.57 18.75 10.65
N TYR A 67 4.75 18.73 10.03
CA TYR A 67 5.11 19.65 8.94
C TYR A 67 4.33 19.40 7.64
N GLN A 68 4.08 20.48 6.89
CA GLN A 68 3.46 20.40 5.56
C GLN A 68 4.29 19.56 4.57
N GLN A 69 5.62 19.62 4.62
CA GLN A 69 6.49 18.80 3.76
C GLN A 69 6.38 17.30 4.07
N LYS A 70 6.14 16.96 5.35
CA LYS A 70 5.85 15.59 5.79
C LYS A 70 4.54 15.10 5.16
N ARG A 71 3.48 15.92 5.22
CA ARG A 71 2.19 15.65 4.57
C ARG A 71 2.37 15.36 3.08
N GLN A 72 3.03 16.27 2.36
CA GLN A 72 3.24 16.16 0.91
C GLN A 72 4.01 14.89 0.54
N SER A 73 4.96 14.47 1.38
CA SER A 73 5.71 13.25 1.17
C SER A 73 4.83 12.00 1.32
N TYR A 74 3.96 11.95 2.33
CA TYR A 74 2.98 10.87 2.46
C TYR A 74 1.95 10.86 1.32
N GLN A 75 1.45 12.02 0.89
CA GLN A 75 0.52 12.11 -0.23
C GLN A 75 1.14 11.52 -1.52
N LYS A 76 2.40 11.88 -1.83
CA LYS A 76 3.14 11.26 -2.93
C LYS A 76 3.31 9.75 -2.75
N ALA A 77 3.55 9.28 -1.53
CA ALA A 77 3.63 7.85 -1.24
C ALA A 77 2.31 7.15 -1.58
N PHE A 78 1.17 7.71 -1.16
CA PHE A 78 -0.16 7.18 -1.48
C PHE A 78 -0.39 7.11 -2.98
N ASP A 79 -0.05 8.18 -3.72
CA ASP A 79 -0.21 8.22 -5.17
C ASP A 79 0.58 7.11 -5.87
N TYR A 80 1.83 6.88 -5.46
CA TYR A 80 2.63 5.80 -6.02
C TYR A 80 2.03 4.43 -5.73
N PHE A 81 1.64 4.15 -4.48
CA PHE A 81 1.01 2.86 -4.16
C PHE A 81 -0.30 2.65 -4.92
N HIS A 82 -1.15 3.67 -5.04
CA HIS A 82 -2.40 3.59 -5.82
C HIS A 82 -2.15 3.32 -7.30
N ARG A 83 -1.14 3.97 -7.91
CA ARG A 83 -0.73 3.68 -9.29
C ARG A 83 -0.27 2.22 -9.44
N GLY A 84 0.53 1.73 -8.49
CA GLY A 84 0.96 0.34 -8.47
C GLY A 84 -0.19 -0.65 -8.36
N LEU A 85 -1.13 -0.41 -7.43
CA LEU A 85 -2.32 -1.26 -7.25
C LEU A 85 -3.20 -1.27 -8.49
N LYS A 86 -3.43 -0.11 -9.11
CA LYS A 86 -4.27 0.02 -10.33
C LYS A 86 -3.72 -0.80 -11.50
N LEU A 87 -2.41 -0.94 -11.64
CA LEU A 87 -1.80 -1.74 -12.70
C LEU A 87 -2.08 -3.25 -12.56
N ILE A 88 -2.35 -3.71 -11.33
CA ILE A 88 -2.43 -5.14 -11.00
C ILE A 88 -3.76 -5.56 -10.36
N GLU A 89 -4.73 -4.66 -10.22
CA GLU A 89 -6.00 -4.91 -9.50
C GLU A 89 -6.83 -6.03 -10.11
N ASN A 90 -6.76 -6.22 -11.43
CA ASN A 90 -7.48 -7.26 -12.17
C ASN A 90 -6.58 -8.44 -12.58
N ARG A 91 -5.42 -8.61 -11.92
CA ARG A 91 -4.39 -9.58 -12.28
C ARG A 91 -4.25 -10.66 -11.21
N PRO A 92 -4.98 -11.80 -11.33
CA PRO A 92 -4.95 -12.85 -10.31
C PRO A 92 -3.57 -13.50 -10.19
N ASP A 93 -2.77 -13.46 -11.26
CA ASP A 93 -1.39 -13.96 -11.30
C ASP A 93 -0.40 -13.12 -10.48
N LEU A 94 -0.83 -11.91 -10.08
CA LEU A 94 -0.09 -10.91 -9.31
C LEU A 94 -0.71 -10.63 -7.93
N SER A 95 -1.61 -11.49 -7.45
CA SER A 95 -2.34 -11.29 -6.19
C SER A 95 -1.44 -11.09 -4.97
N ASP A 96 -0.33 -11.81 -4.87
CA ASP A 96 0.64 -11.66 -3.77
C ASP A 96 1.26 -10.25 -3.74
N ILE A 97 1.48 -9.65 -4.91
CA ILE A 97 2.05 -8.30 -5.03
C ILE A 97 0.97 -7.27 -4.68
N TYR A 98 -0.26 -7.47 -5.15
CA TYR A 98 -1.39 -6.62 -4.77
C TYR A 98 -1.57 -6.58 -3.24
N ARG A 99 -1.47 -7.75 -2.58
CA ARG A 99 -1.49 -7.86 -1.12
C ARG A 99 -0.33 -7.12 -0.48
N THR A 100 0.89 -7.29 -0.99
CA THR A 100 2.09 -6.60 -0.50
C THR A 100 1.93 -5.07 -0.59
N LEU A 101 1.50 -4.53 -1.74
CA LEU A 101 1.28 -3.10 -1.91
C LEU A 101 0.16 -2.59 -1.00
N SER A 102 -0.93 -3.37 -0.83
CA SER A 102 -2.01 -3.01 0.07
C SER A 102 -1.54 -2.96 1.52
N TRP A 103 -0.73 -3.93 1.94
CA TRP A 103 -0.11 -3.95 3.26
C TRP A 103 0.78 -2.72 3.48
N GLU A 104 1.67 -2.41 2.55
CA GLU A 104 2.55 -1.24 2.62
C GLU A 104 1.75 0.07 2.67
N LEU A 105 0.73 0.20 1.81
CA LEU A 105 -0.15 1.36 1.79
C LEU A 105 -0.93 1.53 3.11
N SER A 106 -1.43 0.43 3.68
CA SER A 106 -2.09 0.45 4.99
C SER A 106 -1.15 0.99 6.09
N ASN A 107 0.12 0.59 6.04
CA ASN A 107 1.13 1.03 6.99
C ASN A 107 1.46 2.51 6.81
N THR A 108 1.55 2.99 5.56
CA THR A 108 1.80 4.41 5.29
C THR A 108 0.64 5.29 5.78
N TYR A 109 -0.61 4.90 5.50
CA TYR A 109 -1.79 5.62 6.01
C TYR A 109 -1.81 5.66 7.54
N PHE A 110 -1.59 4.50 8.17
CA PHE A 110 -1.53 4.41 9.63
C PHE A 110 -0.43 5.29 10.22
N THR A 111 0.77 5.27 9.64
CA THR A 111 1.92 6.05 10.14
C THR A 111 1.67 7.55 9.99
N MET A 112 1.06 7.98 8.89
CA MET A 112 0.68 9.38 8.70
C MET A 112 -0.36 9.79 9.75
N ALA A 113 -1.42 9.00 9.92
CA ALA A 113 -2.50 9.29 10.86
C ALA A 113 -2.02 9.38 12.31
N THR A 114 -1.22 8.41 12.77
CA THR A 114 -0.65 8.46 14.13
C THR A 114 0.30 9.64 14.29
N SER A 115 1.13 9.93 13.28
CA SER A 115 1.99 11.11 13.35
C SER A 115 1.21 12.43 13.33
N LEU A 116 0.05 12.48 12.69
CA LEU A 116 -0.80 13.66 12.65
C LEU A 116 -1.54 13.83 13.99
N GLN A 117 -1.99 12.73 14.61
CA GLN A 117 -2.64 12.73 15.92
C GLN A 117 -1.66 13.06 17.06
N ASP A 118 -0.46 12.46 17.04
CA ASP A 118 0.52 12.60 18.12
C ASP A 118 1.27 13.95 18.07
N TYR A 119 1.28 14.62 16.92
CA TYR A 119 1.99 15.89 16.68
C TYR A 119 1.14 16.87 15.87
N ALA A 120 -0.10 17.08 16.27
CA ALA A 120 -1.08 17.88 15.55
C ALA A 120 -0.58 19.30 15.19
N PRO A 121 -0.73 19.77 13.94
CA PRO A 121 -0.24 21.08 13.50
C PRO A 121 -1.25 22.19 13.80
N LEU A 122 -1.57 22.39 15.09
CA LEU A 122 -2.61 23.31 15.57
C LEU A 122 -2.32 24.78 15.22
N ILE A 123 -1.07 25.13 14.92
CA ILE A 123 -0.70 26.47 14.46
C ILE A 123 -1.26 26.75 13.06
N THR A 124 -1.33 25.74 12.20
CA THR A 124 -1.63 25.93 10.77
C THR A 124 -2.98 25.36 10.34
N MET A 125 -3.65 24.61 11.23
CA MET A 125 -4.89 23.92 10.92
C MET A 125 -5.85 23.92 12.10
N SER A 126 -7.15 23.92 11.78
CA SER A 126 -8.19 23.70 12.77
C SER A 126 -8.16 22.26 13.30
N GLN A 127 -8.62 22.07 14.53
CA GLN A 127 -8.76 20.75 15.12
C GLN A 127 -9.70 19.85 14.28
N ASP A 128 -10.84 20.38 13.84
CA ASP A 128 -11.81 19.66 13.00
C ASP A 128 -11.20 19.14 11.70
N ASP A 129 -10.36 19.93 11.02
CA ASP A 129 -9.72 19.51 9.78
C ASP A 129 -8.65 18.44 10.03
N ILE A 130 -7.92 18.54 11.14
CA ILE A 130 -6.96 17.52 11.58
C ILE A 130 -7.68 16.21 11.87
N GLU A 131 -8.79 16.25 12.62
CA GLU A 131 -9.57 15.06 12.97
C GLU A 131 -10.16 14.39 11.72
N LYS A 132 -10.70 15.15 10.77
CA LYS A 132 -11.19 14.61 9.49
C LYS A 132 -10.10 13.88 8.72
N GLU A 133 -8.89 14.45 8.66
CA GLU A 133 -7.77 13.84 7.94
C GLU A 133 -7.24 12.59 8.64
N ILE A 134 -7.21 12.57 9.99
CA ILE A 134 -6.88 11.38 10.78
C ILE A 134 -7.90 10.28 10.48
N ILE A 135 -9.20 10.59 10.52
CA ILE A 135 -10.27 9.62 10.26
C ILE A 135 -10.18 9.07 8.84
N ASP A 136 -9.98 9.92 7.83
CA ASP A 136 -9.81 9.47 6.44
C ASP A 136 -8.62 8.52 6.29
N CYS A 137 -7.45 8.89 6.82
CA CYS A 137 -6.27 8.04 6.77
C CYS A 137 -6.48 6.71 7.51
N MET A 138 -7.03 6.74 8.73
CA MET A 138 -7.29 5.53 9.51
C MET A 138 -8.32 4.61 8.84
N THR A 139 -9.37 5.17 8.25
CA THR A 139 -10.39 4.41 7.51
C THR A 139 -9.80 3.76 6.26
N ARG A 140 -8.94 4.48 5.52
CA ARG A 140 -8.22 3.91 4.37
C ARG A 140 -7.21 2.84 4.80
N ALA A 141 -6.52 3.02 5.92
CA ALA A 141 -5.65 1.99 6.48
C ALA A 141 -6.44 0.70 6.78
N LEU A 142 -7.60 0.81 7.45
CA LEU A 142 -8.48 -0.34 7.72
C LEU A 142 -8.92 -1.04 6.43
N LYS A 143 -9.34 -0.29 5.41
CA LYS A 143 -9.74 -0.85 4.10
C LYS A 143 -8.69 -1.81 3.54
N HIS A 144 -7.42 -1.40 3.57
CA HIS A 144 -6.33 -2.23 3.06
C HIS A 144 -5.93 -3.35 4.03
N LEU A 145 -6.04 -3.14 5.34
CA LEU A 145 -5.81 -4.20 6.34
C LEU A 145 -6.81 -5.35 6.23
N TYR A 146 -8.06 -5.09 5.83
CA TYR A 146 -9.07 -6.14 5.68
C TYR A 146 -8.67 -7.24 4.69
N ILE A 147 -7.81 -6.93 3.72
CA ILE A 147 -7.27 -7.94 2.80
C ILE A 147 -6.48 -9.01 3.57
N GLU A 148 -5.66 -8.58 4.54
CA GLU A 148 -4.89 -9.49 5.38
C GLU A 148 -5.75 -10.16 6.46
N LEU A 149 -6.73 -9.45 7.02
CA LEU A 149 -7.67 -10.01 8.01
C LEU A 149 -8.58 -11.09 7.41
N ASN A 150 -8.91 -10.99 6.13
CA ASN A 150 -9.66 -12.02 5.40
C ASN A 150 -8.78 -13.19 4.94
N THR A 151 -7.47 -13.15 5.25
CA THR A 151 -6.51 -14.20 4.89
C THR A 151 -5.79 -14.73 6.15
N PRO A 152 -6.41 -15.65 6.93
CA PRO A 152 -5.85 -16.11 8.20
C PRO A 152 -4.47 -16.79 8.09
N SER A 153 -4.14 -17.36 6.92
CA SER A 153 -2.84 -17.95 6.62
C SER A 153 -1.74 -16.93 6.33
N SER A 154 -2.08 -15.64 6.27
CA SER A 154 -1.11 -14.59 6.01
C SER A 154 -0.11 -14.45 7.16
N HIS A 155 1.17 -14.33 6.80
CA HIS A 155 2.22 -13.89 7.72
C HIS A 155 1.89 -12.56 8.43
N HIS A 156 1.15 -11.65 7.76
CA HIS A 156 0.79 -10.35 8.32
C HIS A 156 -0.47 -10.38 9.19
N TYR A 157 -1.21 -11.49 9.26
CA TYR A 157 -2.52 -11.56 9.91
C TYR A 157 -2.52 -11.03 11.36
N THR A 158 -1.58 -11.50 12.19
CA THR A 158 -1.47 -11.08 13.60
C THR A 158 -1.18 -9.58 13.72
N LEU A 159 -0.27 -9.06 12.90
CA LEU A 159 0.09 -7.65 12.92
C LEU A 159 -1.04 -6.77 12.35
N ALA A 160 -1.76 -7.26 11.34
CA ALA A 160 -2.94 -6.61 10.79
C ALA A 160 -4.04 -6.47 11.86
N LYS A 161 -4.29 -7.53 12.63
CA LYS A 161 -5.25 -7.53 13.74
C LYS A 161 -4.85 -6.53 14.82
N TYR A 162 -3.59 -6.54 15.24
CA TYR A 162 -3.06 -5.57 16.19
C TYR A 162 -3.21 -4.12 15.71
N ARG A 163 -2.86 -3.85 14.45
CA ARG A 163 -2.98 -2.51 13.86
C ARG A 163 -4.45 -2.07 13.79
N ALA A 164 -5.36 -2.96 13.37
CA ALA A 164 -6.79 -2.66 13.32
C ALA A 164 -7.36 -2.33 14.70
N THR A 165 -7.01 -3.10 15.73
CA THR A 165 -7.39 -2.79 17.13
C THR A 165 -6.85 -1.44 17.58
N THR A 166 -5.59 -1.15 17.27
CA THR A 166 -4.97 0.15 17.59
C THR A 166 -5.69 1.31 16.89
N ILE A 167 -6.08 1.13 15.63
CA ILE A 167 -6.86 2.13 14.89
C ILE A 167 -8.21 2.36 15.58
N HIS A 168 -8.96 1.30 15.90
CA HIS A 168 -10.24 1.42 16.58
C HIS A 168 -10.12 2.12 17.94
N HIS A 169 -9.08 1.81 18.72
CA HIS A 169 -8.83 2.49 19.99
C HIS A 169 -8.52 3.98 19.79
N ARG A 170 -7.80 4.37 18.73
CA ARG A 170 -7.44 5.77 18.46
C ARG A 170 -8.60 6.61 17.92
N LEU A 171 -9.64 5.97 17.40
CA LEU A 171 -10.84 6.61 16.85
C LEU A 171 -12.03 6.64 17.82
N ALA A 172 -11.94 5.93 18.95
CA ALA A 172 -12.93 5.90 20.01
C ALA A 172 -12.80 7.12 20.92
#